data_AF-A0A926XMT8-F1
#
_entry.id   AF-A0A926XMT8-F1
#
_cell.length_a   1.000
_cell.length_b   1.000
_cell.length_c   1.000
_cell.angle_alpha   90.00
_cell.angle_beta   90.00
_cell.angle_gamma   90.00
#
_symmetry.space_group_name_H-M   'P 1'
#
loop_
_entity.id
_entity.type
_entity.pdbx_description
1 polymer ?
#
loop_
_entity_poly.entity_id
_entity_poly.type
_entity_poly.pdbx_seq_one_letter_code
_entity_poly.pdbx_strand_id
1 'polypeptide(L)' 'MTVDWNQQRREYGSLIHLDIQNDKIWIQSDGTEVGIANELVEAGVPQADIVLGFKSSFKRQFTDYAVK' A
#
# COMPACT_ATOMS: atom_id res chain seq x y z
N MET A 1 -1.93 3.52 -11.84
CA MET A 1 -1.03 2.89 -12.85
C MET A 1 -0.39 3.97 -13.69
N THR A 2 0.89 3.82 -14.00
CA THR A 2 1.62 4.64 -14.98
C THR A 2 1.75 3.84 -16.26
N VAL A 3 1.46 4.48 -17.39
CA VAL A 3 1.42 3.85 -18.71
C VAL A 3 1.95 4.89 -19.69
N ASP A 4 3.26 4.99 -19.83
CA ASP A 4 3.89 6.07 -20.60
C ASP A 4 5.21 5.65 -21.28
N TRP A 5 5.81 6.55 -22.05
CA TRP A 5 7.11 6.38 -22.68
C TRP A 5 8.03 7.54 -22.30
N ASN A 6 9.22 7.22 -21.81
CA ASN A 6 10.30 8.18 -21.63
C ASN A 6 11.37 7.93 -22.70
N GLN A 7 11.31 8.72 -23.78
CA GLN A 7 12.12 8.50 -24.98
C GLN A 7 11.91 7.08 -25.54
N GLN A 8 12.95 6.24 -25.52
CA GLN A 8 12.90 4.85 -25.98
C GLN A 8 12.61 3.85 -24.85
N ARG A 9 12.46 4.33 -23.60
CA ARG A 9 12.15 3.48 -22.45
C ARG A 9 10.65 3.45 -22.19
N ARG A 10 10.10 2.25 -22.09
CA ARG A 10 8.74 2.04 -21.62
C ARG A 10 8.65 2.28 -20.12
N GLU A 11 7.77 3.19 -19.71
CA GLU A 11 7.40 3.39 -18.30
C GLU A 11 6.06 2.72 -18.05
N TYR A 12 6.05 1.69 -17.21
CA TYR A 12 4.85 0.94 -16.86
C TYR A 12 4.94 0.43 -15.43
N GLY A 13 3.93 0.70 -14.63
CA GLY A 13 3.88 0.21 -13.26
C GLY A 13 2.62 0.63 -12.51
N SER A 14 2.47 0.14 -11.29
CA SER A 14 1.48 0.64 -10.35
C SER A 14 2.16 1.51 -9.31
N LEU A 15 1.78 2.78 -9.22
CA LEU A 15 2.27 3.66 -8.16
C LEU A 15 1.64 3.28 -6.81
N ILE A 16 0.34 2.99 -6.83
CA ILE A 16 -0.47 2.64 -5.66
C ILE A 16 -1.41 1.52 -6.08
N HIS A 17 -1.47 0.45 -5.28
CA HIS A 17 -2.44 -0.62 -5.43
C HIS A 17 -2.99 -0.99 -4.05
N LEU A 18 -4.30 -0.78 -3.89
CA LEU A 18 -5.07 -1.13 -2.69
C LEU A 18 -6.13 -2.19 -3.01
N ASP A 19 -6.35 -3.11 -2.10
CA ASP A 19 -7.54 -3.98 -2.08
C ASP A 19 -8.35 -3.74 -0.82
N ILE A 20 -9.66 -4.02 -0.85
CA ILE A 20 -10.48 -4.16 0.35
C ILE A 20 -10.77 -5.64 0.53
N GLN A 21 -10.27 -6.24 1.61
CA GLN A 21 -10.44 -7.66 1.91
C GLN A 21 -10.74 -7.86 3.39
N ASN A 22 -11.79 -8.62 3.71
CA ASN A 22 -12.25 -8.86 5.09
C ASN A 22 -12.40 -7.55 5.89
N ASP A 23 -13.06 -6.56 5.28
CA ASP A 23 -13.29 -5.22 5.84
C ASP A 23 -12.03 -4.42 6.19
N LYS A 24 -10.88 -4.79 5.61
CA LYS A 24 -9.60 -4.10 5.79
C LYS A 24 -9.03 -3.58 4.48
N ILE A 25 -8.24 -2.53 4.58
CA ILE A 25 -7.52 -1.92 3.45
C ILE A 25 -6.14 -2.59 3.34
N TRP A 26 -5.91 -3.29 2.24
CA TRP A 26 -4.65 -3.95 1.95
C TRP A 26 -3.82 -3.12 0.98
N ILE A 27 -2.67 -2.63 1.44
CA ILE A 27 -1.72 -1.88 0.62
C ILE A 27 -0.78 -2.88 -0.07
N GLN A 28 -1.04 -3.19 -1.34
CA GLN A 28 -0.25 -4.15 -2.12
C GLN A 28 1.00 -3.52 -2.74
N SER A 29 0.92 -2.23 -3.07
CA SER A 29 2.05 -1.45 -3.59
C SER A 29 1.85 0.02 -3.22
N ASP A 30 2.95 0.66 -2.82
CA ASP A 30 3.00 2.07 -2.49
C ASP A 30 4.36 2.64 -2.90
N GLY A 31 4.35 3.48 -3.92
CA GLY A 31 5.52 4.19 -4.45
C GLY A 31 5.58 5.66 -4.01
N THR A 32 4.82 6.06 -3.00
CA THR A 32 4.87 7.42 -2.43
C THR A 32 5.93 7.51 -1.32
N GLU A 33 6.51 8.69 -1.12
CA GLU A 33 7.49 8.91 -0.05
C GLU A 33 6.82 8.96 1.33
N VAL A 34 5.68 9.65 1.43
CA VAL A 34 4.91 9.81 2.68
C VAL A 34 4.28 8.48 3.09
N GLY A 35 3.81 7.68 2.13
CA GLY A 35 3.16 6.41 2.36
C GLY A 35 1.66 6.56 2.62
N ILE A 36 0.84 5.88 1.83
CA ILE A 36 -0.63 5.88 1.96
C ILE A 36 -1.10 5.39 3.32
N ALA A 37 -0.36 4.48 3.94
CA ALA A 37 -0.71 3.99 5.28
C ALA A 37 -0.81 5.15 6.28
N ASN A 38 0.07 6.15 6.18
CA ASN A 38 0.06 7.33 7.04
C ASN A 38 -1.11 8.26 6.71
N GLU A 39 -1.37 8.51 5.42
CA GLU A 39 -2.51 9.33 4.99
C GLU A 39 -3.86 8.74 5.42
N LEU A 40 -4.01 7.42 5.38
CA LEU A 40 -5.22 6.74 5.85
C LEU A 40 -5.43 6.92 7.36
N VAL A 41 -4.35 6.85 8.14
CA VAL A 41 -4.40 7.08 9.59
C VAL A 41 -4.78 8.55 9.88
N GLU A 42 -4.18 9.50 9.17
CA GLU A 42 -4.54 10.92 9.28
C GLU A 42 -6.00 11.19 8.89
N ALA A 43 -6.52 10.46 7.91
CA ALA A 43 -7.93 10.49 7.52
C ALA A 43 -8.88 9.79 8.52
N GLY A 44 -8.34 9.19 9.59
CA GLY A 44 -9.11 8.59 10.69
C GLY A 44 -9.32 7.08 10.56
N VAL A 45 -8.65 6.39 9.64
CA VAL A 45 -8.70 4.92 9.55
C VAL A 45 -7.80 4.33 10.66
N PRO A 46 -8.34 3.44 11.52
CA PRO A 46 -7.52 2.76 12.51
C PRO A 46 -6.40 1.93 11.87
N GLN A 47 -5.20 1.95 12.45
CA GLN A 47 -4.08 1.12 11.97
C GLN A 47 -4.42 -0.38 11.94
N ALA A 48 -5.33 -0.83 12.82
CA ALA A 48 -5.83 -2.21 12.87
C ALA A 48 -6.70 -2.63 11.67
N ASP A 49 -7.15 -1.66 10.87
CA ASP A 49 -7.94 -1.88 9.66
C ASP A 49 -7.10 -1.74 8.38
N ILE A 50 -5.80 -1.48 8.52
CA ILE A 50 -4.85 -1.34 7.42
C ILE A 50 -3.85 -2.50 7.48
N VAL A 51 -3.66 -3.18 6.35
CA VAL A 51 -2.70 -4.27 6.19
C VAL A 51 -1.63 -3.85 5.19
N LEU A 52 -0.36 -3.91 5.60
CA LEU A 52 0.78 -3.68 4.71
C LEU A 52 1.03 -4.95 3.84
N GLY A 53 0.22 -5.11 2.80
CA GLY A 53 0.21 -6.26 1.89
C GLY A 53 1.57 -6.56 1.25
N PHE A 54 2.33 -5.51 0.89
CA PHE A 54 3.69 -5.62 0.33
C PHE A 54 4.74 -6.20 1.30
N LYS A 55 4.47 -6.21 2.62
CA LYS A 55 5.33 -6.93 3.58
C LYS A 55 4.90 -8.39 3.65
N SER A 56 5.89 -9.30 3.68
CA SER A 56 5.62 -10.73 3.86
C SER A 56 4.81 -10.99 5.14
N SER A 57 3.93 -11.99 5.13
CA SER A 57 2.98 -12.22 6.23
C SER A 57 3.64 -12.30 7.61
N PHE A 58 4.81 -12.95 7.71
CA PHE A 58 5.57 -13.03 8.96
C PHE A 58 6.11 -11.67 9.45
N LYS A 59 6.43 -10.75 8.54
CA LYS A 59 6.99 -9.44 8.91
C LYS A 59 5.95 -8.47 9.44
N ARG A 60 4.67 -8.67 9.11
CA ARG A 60 3.58 -7.74 9.49
C ARG A 60 3.38 -7.64 10.99
N GLN A 61 3.66 -8.71 11.74
CA GLN A 61 3.57 -8.70 13.21
C GLN A 61 4.57 -7.75 13.90
N PHE A 62 5.61 -7.30 13.18
CA PHE A 62 6.60 -6.35 13.68
C PHE A 62 6.29 -4.92 13.23
N THR A 63 5.04 -4.64 12.86
CA THR A 63 4.57 -3.31 12.47
C THR A 63 3.35 -2.95 13.31
N ASP A 64 3.02 -1.66 13.38
CA ASP A 64 1.84 -1.17 14.11
C ASP A 64 0.52 -1.39 13.37
N TYR A 65 0.58 -2.01 12.19
CA TYR A 65 -0.55 -2.28 11.30
C TYR A 65 -1.04 -3.73 11.45
N ALA A 66 -2.20 -4.03 10.87
CA ALA A 66 -2.76 -5.37 10.93
C ALA A 66 -1.93 -6.43 10.19
N VAL A 67 -1.97 -7.65 10.72
CA VAL A 67 -1.30 -8.83 10.14
C VAL A 67 -2.12 -9.44 8.99
N LYS A 68 -3.45 -9.37 9.12
CA LYS A 68 -4.46 -9.88 8.20
C LYS A 68 -5.66 -8.94 8.18
#